data_AF-A0A1Q3Q3G9-F1
#
_entry.id   AF-A0A1Q3Q3G9-F1
#
_cell.length_a   1.000
_cell.length_b   1.000
_cell.length_c   1.000
_cell.angle_alpha   90.00
_cell.angle_beta   90.00
_cell.angle_gamma   90.00
#
_symmetry.space_group_name_H-M   'P 1'
#
loop_
_entity.id
_entity.type
_entity.pdbx_description
1 polymer ?
#
loop_
_entity_poly.entity_id
_entity_poly.type
_entity_poly.pdbx_seq_one_letter_code
_entity_poly.pdbx_strand_id
1 'polypeptide(L)'
;MKKSISLSIVAYCAVLFLLSSCGGKSTKNVDVSNIKVDVNIQPFYSDFAALNASNFEAKEVELNTKYKDFYPFYVNDVMGGFKVVGKQQSEKENIINFLSDTGVKALFDTVNVHYKDLSGVQRDLEGLYKHVKYYFPNFPLPKPTAIISEYSYAAFTFDTTVLAISLDMYLGAQYSFYSYLEIPRYVQRKLRPDFMVVNSAEVLYNLYFGDDSYQPGTPLLDAMINKGKKLYFMEMMLPQLPDSMLMGYTKEQDAWCRSSEYAIWQYMNQRDLLYTQNFMEHKRYLSDGPTTSGMPPESPGNIGSWVGWQIVRKFMKESNGKISLNDLLTKYDAKAIIAKARYKPKAD
;
A
#
# COMPACT_ATOMS: atom_id res chain seq x y z
N MET A 1 48.90 -48.45 13.12
CA MET A 1 48.55 -47.66 11.90
C MET A 1 47.03 -47.51 11.66
N LYS A 2 46.18 -47.42 12.70
CA LYS A 2 44.71 -47.28 12.53
C LYS A 2 44.10 -45.97 13.08
N LYS A 3 44.91 -45.04 13.59
CA LYS A 3 44.44 -43.78 14.21
C LYS A 3 44.67 -42.51 13.38
N SER A 4 45.38 -42.56 12.24
CA SER A 4 45.62 -41.36 11.40
C SER A 4 44.62 -41.21 10.25
N ILE A 5 43.87 -42.26 9.88
CA ILE A 5 42.95 -42.23 8.73
C ILE A 5 41.60 -41.59 9.11
N SER A 6 41.19 -41.65 10.38
CA SER A 6 39.91 -41.08 10.83
C SER A 6 39.91 -39.55 10.93
N LEU A 7 41.07 -38.91 11.11
CA LEU A 7 41.16 -37.46 11.24
C LEU A 7 41.07 -36.75 9.87
N SER A 8 41.61 -37.37 8.82
CA SER A 8 41.57 -36.82 7.46
C SER A 8 40.17 -36.89 6.83
N ILE A 9 39.37 -37.90 7.16
CA ILE A 9 37.99 -38.04 6.65
C ILE A 9 37.05 -37.05 7.35
N VAL A 10 37.22 -36.82 8.65
CA VAL A 10 36.43 -35.81 9.38
C VAL A 10 36.77 -34.39 8.92
N ALA A 11 38.04 -34.10 8.62
CA ALA A 11 38.44 -32.83 8.04
C ALA A 11 37.88 -32.63 6.60
N TYR A 12 37.80 -33.69 5.80
CA TYR A 12 37.24 -33.61 4.44
C TYR A 12 35.71 -33.44 4.45
N CYS A 13 35.00 -34.06 5.40
CA CYS A 13 33.56 -33.85 5.60
C CYS A 13 33.23 -32.45 6.16
N ALA A 14 34.10 -31.86 6.98
CA ALA A 14 33.91 -30.50 7.49
C ALA A 14 34.16 -29.42 6.41
N VAL A 15 35.06 -29.67 5.45
CA VAL A 15 35.32 -28.76 4.31
C VAL A 15 34.21 -28.83 3.26
N LEU A 16 33.54 -29.99 3.10
CA LEU A 16 32.39 -30.13 2.20
C LEU A 16 31.09 -29.47 2.72
N PHE A 17 30.99 -29.20 4.02
CA PHE A 17 29.86 -28.45 4.58
C PHE A 17 29.98 -26.92 4.45
N LEU A 18 31.14 -26.40 4.01
CA LEU A 18 31.35 -24.96 3.83
C LEU A 18 31.00 -24.43 2.42
N LEU A 19 30.51 -25.28 1.51
CA LEU A 19 30.17 -24.89 0.12
C LEU A 19 28.67 -24.91 -0.20
N SER A 20 27.79 -25.00 0.79
CA SER A 20 26.33 -24.92 0.60
C SER A 20 25.72 -23.63 1.17
N SER A 21 26.37 -22.50 0.92
CA SER A 21 25.75 -21.18 1.09
C SER A 21 25.81 -20.38 -0.22
N CYS A 22 25.31 -20.98 -1.31
CA CYS A 22 24.67 -20.22 -2.37
C CYS A 22 23.25 -19.84 -1.91
N GLY A 23 23.15 -19.15 -0.77
CA GLY A 23 21.96 -18.37 -0.45
C GLY A 23 21.97 -17.18 -1.38
N GLY A 24 21.17 -17.24 -2.45
CA GLY A 24 20.97 -16.08 -3.32
C GLY A 24 20.66 -14.87 -2.43
N LYS A 25 21.46 -13.81 -2.53
CA LYS A 25 21.24 -12.57 -1.78
C LYS A 25 19.76 -12.23 -1.89
N SER A 26 19.06 -12.18 -0.75
CA SER A 26 17.68 -11.75 -0.72
C SER A 26 17.61 -10.37 -1.36
N THR A 27 16.98 -10.25 -2.53
CA THR A 27 16.84 -8.99 -3.26
C THR A 27 15.97 -7.98 -2.51
N LYS A 28 15.28 -8.44 -1.45
CA LYS A 28 14.37 -7.66 -0.62
C LYS A 28 15.11 -6.74 0.36
N ASN A 29 16.30 -7.12 0.83
CA ASN A 29 17.01 -6.39 1.90
C ASN A 29 18.22 -5.63 1.33
N VAL A 30 17.94 -4.46 0.77
CA VAL A 30 18.97 -3.52 0.31
C VAL A 30 19.41 -2.61 1.45
N ASP A 31 20.68 -2.23 1.49
CA ASP A 31 21.18 -1.28 2.49
C ASP A 31 20.88 0.15 2.05
N VAL A 32 19.95 0.79 2.77
CA VAL A 32 19.55 2.19 2.55
C VAL A 32 20.02 3.12 3.68
N SER A 33 20.85 2.64 4.60
CA SER A 33 21.27 3.40 5.80
C SER A 33 21.96 4.73 5.47
N ASN A 34 22.67 4.78 4.35
CA ASN A 34 23.40 5.97 3.88
C ASN A 34 22.54 6.93 3.05
N ILE A 35 21.31 6.57 2.69
CA ILE A 35 20.41 7.43 1.93
C ILE A 35 19.77 8.42 2.90
N LYS A 36 19.92 9.72 2.61
CA LYS A 36 19.30 10.80 3.37
C LYS A 36 18.03 11.25 2.68
N VAL A 37 16.95 11.33 3.45
CA VAL A 37 15.67 11.90 3.04
C VAL A 37 15.19 12.81 4.16
N ASP A 38 14.59 13.94 3.80
CA ASP A 38 13.95 14.84 4.75
C ASP A 38 12.47 14.50 4.80
N VAL A 39 12.03 13.88 5.90
CA VAL A 39 10.65 13.49 6.12
C VAL A 39 10.17 14.21 7.36
N ASN A 40 9.34 15.24 7.15
CA ASN A 40 8.63 15.94 8.20
C ASN A 40 7.14 15.97 7.84
N ILE A 41 6.30 15.42 8.71
CA ILE A 41 4.86 15.37 8.47
C ILE A 41 4.28 16.76 8.74
N GLN A 42 3.68 17.37 7.74
CA GLN A 42 3.01 18.66 7.90
C GLN A 42 1.67 18.45 8.64
N PRO A 43 1.42 19.14 9.77
CA PRO A 43 0.22 18.93 10.59
C PRO A 43 -0.97 19.75 10.06
N PHE A 44 -1.32 19.59 8.79
CA PHE A 44 -2.37 20.38 8.14
C PHE A 44 -3.70 20.33 8.91
N TYR A 45 -4.10 19.16 9.40
CA TYR A 45 -5.30 19.01 10.21
C TYR A 45 -5.32 19.99 11.41
N SER A 46 -4.21 20.12 12.14
CA SER A 46 -4.12 20.99 13.31
C SER A 46 -4.12 22.47 12.92
N ASP A 47 -3.43 22.83 11.84
CA ASP A 47 -3.40 24.22 11.36
C ASP A 47 -4.77 24.66 10.84
N PHE A 48 -5.45 23.77 10.12
CA PHE A 48 -6.81 23.98 9.61
C PHE A 48 -7.83 24.12 10.75
N ALA A 49 -7.76 23.25 11.77
CA ALA A 49 -8.62 23.31 12.95
C ALA A 49 -8.52 24.62 13.73
N ALA A 50 -7.42 25.34 13.57
CA ALA A 50 -7.13 26.55 14.32
C ALA A 50 -7.75 27.82 13.71
N LEU A 51 -8.46 27.68 12.57
CA LEU A 51 -9.31 28.72 11.99
C LEU A 51 -10.56 28.96 12.85
N ASN A 52 -10.89 30.23 13.08
CA ASN A 52 -12.13 30.65 13.72
C ASN A 52 -12.59 32.00 13.17
N ALA A 53 -13.82 32.41 13.51
CA ALA A 53 -14.42 33.63 12.98
C ALA A 53 -13.58 34.91 13.21
N SER A 54 -12.80 34.95 14.29
CA SER A 54 -11.98 36.12 14.69
C SER A 54 -10.61 36.19 14.03
N ASN A 55 -10.07 35.07 13.54
CA ASN A 55 -8.72 35.00 12.98
C ASN A 55 -8.66 34.50 11.53
N PHE A 56 -9.82 34.24 10.91
CA PHE A 56 -9.93 33.56 9.62
C PHE A 56 -9.06 34.21 8.53
N GLU A 57 -9.23 35.51 8.30
CA GLU A 57 -8.53 36.23 7.22
C GLU A 57 -7.01 36.14 7.32
N ALA A 58 -6.47 36.27 8.54
CA ALA A 58 -5.03 36.19 8.77
C ALA A 58 -4.51 34.76 8.59
N LYS A 59 -5.19 33.78 9.20
CA LYS A 59 -4.78 32.37 9.16
C LYS A 59 -4.99 31.71 7.82
N GLU A 60 -5.99 32.12 7.06
CA GLU A 60 -6.20 31.65 5.71
C GLU A 60 -5.05 32.07 4.79
N VAL A 61 -4.50 33.28 4.96
CA VAL A 61 -3.28 33.69 4.24
C VAL A 61 -2.09 32.83 4.64
N GLU A 62 -1.93 32.50 5.93
CA GLU A 62 -0.88 31.58 6.40
C GLU A 62 -1.03 30.18 5.79
N LEU A 63 -2.25 29.63 5.77
CA LEU A 63 -2.54 28.31 5.18
C LEU A 63 -2.28 28.30 3.68
N ASN A 64 -2.75 29.30 2.94
CA ASN A 64 -2.48 29.44 1.51
C ASN A 64 -0.98 29.57 1.23
N THR A 65 -0.24 30.28 2.07
CA THR A 65 1.22 30.43 1.89
C THR A 65 1.95 29.12 2.18
N LYS A 66 1.57 28.42 3.25
CA LYS A 66 2.24 27.20 3.73
C LYS A 66 1.92 25.98 2.87
N TYR A 67 0.66 25.82 2.47
CA TYR A 67 0.14 24.65 1.77
C TYR A 67 -0.14 24.88 0.28
N LYS A 68 -0.11 26.14 -0.18
CA LYS A 68 -0.30 26.50 -1.59
C LYS A 68 -1.60 25.89 -2.13
N ASP A 69 -1.57 25.36 -3.34
CA ASP A 69 -2.71 24.77 -4.05
C ASP A 69 -3.34 23.57 -3.32
N PHE A 70 -2.65 22.99 -2.34
CA PHE A 70 -3.23 21.91 -1.52
C PHE A 70 -4.34 22.40 -0.59
N TYR A 71 -4.26 23.63 -0.04
CA TYR A 71 -5.33 24.18 0.82
C TYR A 71 -6.66 24.33 0.07
N PRO A 72 -6.74 25.03 -1.09
CA PRO A 72 -7.99 25.15 -1.82
C PRO A 72 -8.47 23.80 -2.37
N PHE A 73 -7.56 22.90 -2.79
CA PHE A 73 -7.94 21.52 -3.17
C PHE A 73 -8.58 20.76 -2.00
N TYR A 74 -7.99 20.83 -0.80
CA TYR A 74 -8.55 20.19 0.38
C TYR A 74 -9.96 20.71 0.68
N VAL A 75 -10.14 22.03 0.71
CA VAL A 75 -11.44 22.66 0.98
C VAL A 75 -12.48 22.27 -0.08
N ASN A 76 -12.13 22.33 -1.36
CA ASN A 76 -13.11 22.20 -2.45
C ASN A 76 -13.37 20.75 -2.88
N ASP A 77 -12.35 19.91 -2.91
CA ASP A 77 -12.41 18.57 -3.50
C ASP A 77 -12.41 17.47 -2.43
N VAL A 78 -11.61 17.61 -1.37
CA VAL A 78 -11.58 16.60 -0.28
C VAL A 78 -12.79 16.76 0.63
N MET A 79 -13.09 18.00 1.04
CA MET A 79 -14.24 18.31 1.89
C MET A 79 -15.51 18.66 1.11
N GLY A 80 -15.46 18.58 -0.23
CA GLY A 80 -16.61 18.82 -1.11
C GLY A 80 -17.10 20.28 -1.15
N GLY A 81 -16.25 21.25 -0.80
CA GLY A 81 -16.57 22.67 -0.77
C GLY A 81 -17.64 23.04 0.25
N PHE A 82 -17.94 22.13 1.18
CA PHE A 82 -18.94 22.30 2.25
C PHE A 82 -20.31 22.80 1.73
N LYS A 83 -20.70 22.41 0.51
CA LYS A 83 -21.88 22.98 -0.16
C LYS A 83 -23.17 22.60 0.55
N VAL A 84 -23.80 23.56 1.22
CA VAL A 84 -25.18 23.43 1.71
C VAL A 84 -26.16 23.71 0.56
N VAL A 85 -26.94 22.71 0.16
CA VAL A 85 -27.96 22.85 -0.89
C VAL A 85 -28.92 23.99 -0.54
N GLY A 86 -29.04 24.98 -1.43
CA GLY A 86 -30.00 26.08 -1.29
C GLY A 86 -29.53 27.32 -0.51
N LYS A 87 -28.25 27.40 -0.11
CA LYS A 87 -27.68 28.61 0.49
C LYS A 87 -26.41 29.06 -0.25
N GLN A 88 -26.35 30.35 -0.57
CA GLN A 88 -25.14 31.00 -1.08
C GLN A 88 -24.30 31.42 0.13
N GLN A 89 -23.44 30.53 0.61
CA GLN A 89 -22.52 30.81 1.72
C GLN A 89 -21.13 31.08 1.18
N SER A 90 -20.40 31.98 1.84
CA SER A 90 -18.98 32.21 1.58
C SER A 90 -18.14 31.02 2.07
N GLU A 91 -16.94 30.86 1.50
CA GLU A 91 -15.97 29.83 1.94
C GLU A 91 -15.67 29.95 3.44
N LYS A 92 -15.50 31.19 3.93
CA LYS A 92 -15.35 31.49 5.36
C LYS A 92 -16.48 30.90 6.19
N GLU A 93 -17.73 31.22 5.86
CA GLU A 93 -18.89 30.72 6.61
C GLU A 93 -18.96 29.20 6.59
N ASN A 94 -18.67 28.59 5.44
CA ASN A 94 -18.64 27.15 5.27
C ASN A 94 -17.61 26.46 6.18
N ILE A 95 -16.36 26.93 6.17
CA ILE A 95 -15.29 26.37 7.00
C ILE A 95 -15.58 26.59 8.49
N ILE A 96 -16.06 27.78 8.87
CA ILE A 96 -16.39 28.06 10.28
C ILE A 96 -17.56 27.20 10.75
N ASN A 97 -18.59 27.00 9.94
CA ASN A 97 -19.71 26.12 10.28
C ASN A 97 -19.24 24.68 10.43
N PHE A 98 -18.41 24.20 9.50
CA PHE A 98 -17.80 22.87 9.56
C PHE A 98 -16.99 22.67 10.87
N LEU A 99 -16.03 23.55 11.15
CA LEU A 99 -15.22 23.47 12.36
C LEU A 99 -16.02 23.70 13.65
N SER A 100 -17.21 24.30 13.53
CA SER A 100 -18.11 24.51 14.66
C SER A 100 -19.03 23.32 14.96
N ASP A 101 -19.17 22.39 14.01
CA ASP A 101 -20.01 21.20 14.16
C ASP A 101 -19.53 20.31 15.32
N THR A 102 -20.48 19.72 16.04
CA THR A 102 -20.17 18.96 17.26
C THR A 102 -19.51 17.61 16.94
N GLY A 103 -19.93 16.94 15.87
CA GLY A 103 -19.32 15.70 15.42
C GLY A 103 -17.90 15.93 14.89
N VAL A 104 -17.70 17.01 14.14
CA VAL A 104 -16.38 17.42 13.64
C VAL A 104 -15.44 17.71 14.79
N LYS A 105 -15.83 18.54 15.77
CA LYS A 105 -15.01 18.81 16.97
C LYS A 105 -14.62 17.51 17.69
N ALA A 106 -15.58 16.61 17.91
CA ALA A 106 -15.32 15.33 18.57
C ALA A 106 -14.33 14.45 17.79
N LEU A 107 -14.37 14.48 16.45
CA LEU A 107 -13.40 13.78 15.61
C LEU A 107 -12.00 14.38 15.75
N PHE A 108 -11.86 15.71 15.67
CA PHE A 108 -10.58 16.38 15.84
C PHE A 108 -9.99 16.13 17.23
N ASP A 109 -10.81 16.16 18.29
CA ASP A 109 -10.39 15.81 19.65
C ASP A 109 -9.91 14.36 19.73
N THR A 110 -10.65 13.41 19.13
CA THR A 110 -10.28 12.00 19.09
C THR A 110 -8.93 11.79 18.38
N VAL A 111 -8.73 12.43 17.23
CA VAL A 111 -7.47 12.39 16.48
C VAL A 111 -6.32 12.97 17.31
N ASN A 112 -6.51 14.12 17.95
CA ASN A 112 -5.50 14.76 18.79
C ASN A 112 -5.10 13.88 20.00
N VAL A 113 -6.06 13.18 20.59
CA VAL A 113 -5.80 12.25 21.70
C VAL A 113 -5.05 11.02 21.24
N HIS A 114 -5.41 10.46 20.08
CA HIS A 114 -4.80 9.25 19.53
C HIS A 114 -3.39 9.51 18.97
N TYR A 115 -3.19 10.67 18.33
CA TYR A 115 -1.97 11.06 17.63
C TYR A 115 -1.27 12.24 18.30
N LYS A 116 -0.91 12.08 19.58
CA LYS A 116 -0.06 13.07 20.30
C LYS A 116 1.36 13.13 19.75
N ASP A 117 1.80 12.05 19.11
CA ASP A 117 3.12 11.91 18.51
C ASP A 117 3.02 11.14 17.19
N LEU A 118 3.55 11.72 16.12
CA LEU A 118 3.64 11.11 14.79
C LEU A 118 5.05 10.59 14.47
N SER A 119 5.98 10.59 15.44
CA SER A 119 7.38 10.17 15.25
C SER A 119 7.51 8.73 14.75
N GLY A 120 6.61 7.83 15.15
CA GLY A 120 6.52 6.47 14.60
C GLY A 120 6.23 6.48 13.11
N VAL A 121 5.15 7.16 12.71
CA VAL A 121 4.72 7.29 11.31
C VAL A 121 5.80 7.95 10.47
N GLN A 122 6.44 9.00 10.99
CA GLN A 122 7.52 9.70 10.31
C GLN A 122 8.71 8.77 10.03
N ARG A 123 9.11 7.93 11.00
CA ARG A 123 10.19 6.94 10.80
C ARG A 123 9.83 5.88 9.75
N ASP A 124 8.59 5.41 9.75
CA ASP A 124 8.12 4.44 8.75
C ASP A 124 8.13 5.04 7.33
N LEU A 125 7.66 6.29 7.19
CA LEU A 125 7.72 7.04 5.93
C LEU A 125 9.16 7.35 5.50
N GLU A 126 10.06 7.64 6.43
CA GLU A 126 11.49 7.80 6.16
C GLU A 126 12.08 6.50 5.56
N GLY A 127 11.75 5.36 6.16
CA GLY A 127 12.12 4.04 5.64
C GLY A 127 11.61 3.83 4.22
N LEU A 128 10.32 4.10 3.98
CA LEU A 128 9.70 4.05 2.65
C LEU A 128 10.44 4.94 1.63
N TYR A 129 10.66 6.22 1.96
CA TYR A 129 11.29 7.18 1.04
C TYR A 129 12.74 6.86 0.74
N LYS A 130 13.49 6.30 1.69
CA LYS A 130 14.85 5.79 1.44
C LYS A 130 14.86 4.68 0.40
N HIS A 131 13.92 3.73 0.48
CA HIS A 131 13.79 2.68 -0.54
C HIS A 131 13.35 3.24 -1.89
N VAL A 132 12.40 4.18 -1.91
CA VAL A 132 12.00 4.88 -3.15
C VAL A 132 13.23 5.53 -3.80
N LYS A 133 14.06 6.25 -3.04
CA LYS A 133 15.28 6.87 -3.57
C LYS A 133 16.36 5.87 -4.02
N TYR A 134 16.46 4.73 -3.35
CA TYR A 134 17.37 3.66 -3.76
C TYR A 134 17.02 3.12 -5.15
N TYR A 135 15.75 2.76 -5.36
CA TYR A 135 15.31 2.16 -6.63
C TYR A 135 15.00 3.20 -7.72
N PHE A 136 14.61 4.42 -7.33
CA PHE A 136 14.14 5.49 -8.22
C PHE A 136 14.71 6.86 -7.76
N PRO A 137 16.02 7.11 -7.92
CA PRO A 137 16.67 8.32 -7.40
C PRO A 137 16.08 9.63 -7.92
N ASN A 138 15.54 9.60 -9.14
CA ASN A 138 14.98 10.78 -9.82
C ASN A 138 13.51 11.06 -9.48
N PHE A 139 12.83 10.19 -8.73
CA PHE A 139 11.42 10.43 -8.39
C PHE A 139 11.28 11.58 -7.39
N PRO A 140 10.37 12.55 -7.62
CA PRO A 140 10.09 13.62 -6.67
C PRO A 140 9.41 13.04 -5.44
N LEU A 141 9.92 13.27 -4.24
CA LEU A 141 9.23 12.78 -3.03
C LEU A 141 8.19 13.81 -2.59
N PRO A 142 6.89 13.47 -2.60
CA PRO A 142 5.87 14.37 -2.08
C PRO A 142 6.04 14.59 -0.58
N LYS A 143 5.56 15.72 -0.06
CA LYS A 143 5.61 16.04 1.38
C LYS A 143 4.47 15.31 2.10
N PRO A 144 4.77 14.49 3.12
CA PRO A 144 3.72 13.92 3.96
C PRO A 144 2.94 15.01 4.66
N THR A 145 1.61 14.99 4.53
CA THR A 145 0.70 15.97 5.10
C THR A 145 -0.43 15.24 5.81
N ALA A 146 -0.48 15.37 7.13
CA ALA A 146 -1.54 14.78 7.95
C ALA A 146 -2.80 15.64 7.85
N ILE A 147 -3.91 15.01 7.45
CA ILE A 147 -5.21 15.66 7.29
C ILE A 147 -6.29 14.92 8.09
N ILE A 148 -7.49 15.48 8.11
CA ILE A 148 -8.73 14.78 8.45
C ILE A 148 -9.64 14.85 7.23
N SER A 149 -10.22 13.73 6.80
CA SER A 149 -11.04 13.64 5.58
C SER A 149 -12.51 13.30 5.82
N GLU A 150 -12.93 13.29 7.08
CA GLU A 150 -14.24 12.80 7.52
C GLU A 150 -14.56 11.39 7.00
N TYR A 151 -13.61 10.49 7.19
CA TYR A 151 -13.71 9.07 6.88
C TYR A 151 -13.82 8.74 5.38
N SER A 152 -13.41 9.68 4.51
CA SER A 152 -13.57 9.55 3.05
C SER A 152 -12.40 8.87 2.35
N TYR A 153 -11.16 9.27 2.68
CA TYR A 153 -9.96 8.81 1.97
C TYR A 153 -8.86 8.43 2.95
N ALA A 154 -8.23 7.26 2.79
CA ALA A 154 -7.18 6.83 3.71
C ALA A 154 -5.83 7.54 3.44
N ALA A 155 -5.43 7.60 2.18
CA ALA A 155 -4.27 8.36 1.72
C ALA A 155 -4.44 8.68 0.23
N PHE A 156 -3.82 9.74 -0.24
CA PHE A 156 -3.75 10.09 -1.66
C PHE A 156 -2.57 11.02 -1.94
N THR A 157 -2.27 11.23 -3.22
CA THR A 157 -1.29 12.23 -3.66
C THR A 157 -1.99 13.41 -4.32
N PHE A 158 -1.53 14.63 -4.03
CA PHE A 158 -1.92 15.82 -4.79
C PHE A 158 -0.73 16.24 -5.65
N ASP A 159 -0.90 16.05 -6.96
CA ASP A 159 0.16 16.03 -7.96
C ASP A 159 1.36 15.20 -7.48
N THR A 160 2.57 15.74 -7.64
CA THR A 160 3.83 15.16 -7.16
C THR A 160 4.31 15.80 -5.85
N THR A 161 3.51 16.68 -5.24
CA THR A 161 4.00 17.59 -4.19
C THR A 161 3.55 17.21 -2.79
N VAL A 162 2.38 16.58 -2.63
CA VAL A 162 1.80 16.23 -1.33
C VAL A 162 1.39 14.77 -1.29
N LEU A 163 1.73 14.10 -0.19
CA LEU A 163 1.21 12.81 0.22
C LEU A 163 0.27 13.08 1.40
N ALA A 164 -1.03 13.12 1.13
CA ALA A 164 -2.04 13.34 2.14
C ALA A 164 -2.35 12.02 2.86
N ILE A 165 -2.33 12.04 4.20
CA ILE A 165 -2.63 10.89 5.06
C ILE A 165 -3.71 11.32 6.05
N SER A 166 -4.89 10.69 5.95
CA SER A 166 -6.04 11.07 6.76
C SER A 166 -6.03 10.32 8.09
N LEU A 167 -5.72 11.01 9.19
CA LEU A 167 -5.52 10.38 10.50
C LEU A 167 -6.78 9.70 11.04
N ASP A 168 -7.94 10.26 10.69
CA ASP A 168 -9.28 9.73 10.98
C ASP A 168 -9.58 8.38 10.33
N MET A 169 -8.78 7.95 9.34
CA MET A 169 -8.86 6.63 8.72
C MET A 169 -7.98 5.58 9.38
N TYR A 170 -7.29 5.90 10.47
CA TYR A 170 -6.38 4.98 11.15
C TYR A 170 -6.54 4.95 12.68
N LEU A 171 -7.71 5.26 13.22
CA LEU A 171 -7.96 5.31 14.68
C LEU A 171 -8.01 3.92 15.35
N GLY A 172 -7.78 2.87 14.57
CA GLY A 172 -7.74 1.48 15.01
C GLY A 172 -8.96 0.71 14.51
N ALA A 173 -8.75 -0.56 14.16
CA ALA A 173 -9.77 -1.41 13.55
C ALA A 173 -11.05 -1.61 14.39
N GLN A 174 -11.01 -1.27 15.69
CA GLN A 174 -12.14 -1.39 16.62
C GLN A 174 -12.73 -0.03 17.00
N TYR A 175 -12.32 1.07 16.35
CA TYR A 175 -12.91 2.37 16.58
C TYR A 175 -14.40 2.33 16.22
N SER A 176 -15.26 2.58 17.21
CA SER A 176 -16.70 2.29 17.13
C SER A 176 -17.39 3.05 16.00
N PHE A 177 -16.92 4.25 15.68
CA PHE A 177 -17.52 5.05 14.62
C PHE A 177 -17.38 4.40 13.23
N TYR A 178 -16.33 3.60 12.98
CA TYR A 178 -16.22 2.84 11.72
C TYR A 178 -17.35 1.82 11.56
N SER A 179 -17.82 1.23 12.67
CA SER A 179 -18.96 0.32 12.63
C SER A 179 -20.28 1.06 12.50
N TYR A 180 -20.39 2.26 13.10
CA TYR A 180 -21.54 3.14 12.89
C TYR A 180 -21.68 3.59 11.42
N LEU A 181 -20.57 3.83 10.73
CA LEU A 181 -20.53 4.12 9.29
C LEU A 181 -20.68 2.87 8.40
N GLU A 182 -20.98 1.71 8.99
CA GLU A 182 -21.15 0.44 8.28
C GLU A 182 -19.93 0.03 7.43
N ILE A 183 -18.73 0.51 7.78
CA ILE A 183 -17.51 0.13 7.06
C ILE A 183 -17.32 -1.38 7.25
N PRO A 184 -17.15 -2.18 6.19
CA PRO A 184 -17.03 -3.63 6.33
C PRO A 184 -15.83 -4.05 7.19
N ARG A 185 -15.97 -5.09 8.02
CA ARG A 185 -14.89 -5.55 8.93
C ARG A 185 -13.56 -5.85 8.24
N TYR A 186 -13.58 -6.37 7.02
CA TYR A 186 -12.36 -6.65 6.25
C TYR A 186 -11.63 -5.36 5.81
N VAL A 187 -12.36 -4.24 5.69
CA VAL A 187 -11.80 -2.90 5.48
C VAL A 187 -11.31 -2.32 6.81
N GLN A 188 -12.14 -2.38 7.87
CA GLN A 188 -11.81 -1.86 9.20
C GLN A 188 -10.47 -2.39 9.73
N ARG A 189 -10.13 -3.66 9.46
CA ARG A 189 -8.84 -4.27 9.84
C ARG A 189 -7.62 -3.46 9.37
N LYS A 190 -7.75 -2.75 8.24
CA LYS A 190 -6.71 -1.90 7.65
C LYS A 190 -6.75 -0.45 8.15
N LEU A 191 -7.78 -0.06 8.91
CA LEU A 191 -7.95 1.29 9.46
C LEU A 191 -7.20 1.44 10.79
N ARG A 192 -5.89 1.18 10.77
CA ARG A 192 -5.00 1.20 11.94
C ARG A 192 -3.63 1.81 11.61
N PRO A 193 -2.91 2.37 12.58
CA PRO A 193 -1.74 3.22 12.30
C PRO A 193 -0.65 2.58 11.43
N ASP A 194 -0.39 1.28 11.59
CA ASP A 194 0.61 0.53 10.83
C ASP A 194 0.27 0.37 9.33
N PHE A 195 -0.97 0.65 8.92
CA PHE A 195 -1.35 0.71 7.50
C PHE A 195 -1.11 2.07 6.84
N MET A 196 -0.78 3.13 7.59
CA MET A 196 -0.47 4.44 7.00
C MET A 196 0.68 4.33 6.00
N VAL A 197 1.75 3.63 6.36
CA VAL A 197 2.92 3.44 5.49
C VAL A 197 2.61 2.51 4.31
N VAL A 198 1.75 1.50 4.52
CA VAL A 198 1.30 0.58 3.46
C VAL A 198 0.51 1.34 2.41
N ASN A 199 -0.49 2.12 2.83
CA ASN A 199 -1.31 2.92 1.93
C ASN A 199 -0.49 4.03 1.28
N SER A 200 0.50 4.60 1.99
CA SER A 200 1.46 5.55 1.43
C SER A 200 2.28 4.93 0.29
N ALA A 201 2.78 3.71 0.45
CA ALA A 201 3.49 3.01 -0.63
C ALA A 201 2.57 2.71 -1.82
N GLU A 202 1.31 2.35 -1.58
CA GLU A 202 0.32 2.13 -2.64
C GLU A 202 0.04 3.39 -3.44
N VAL A 203 -0.21 4.54 -2.80
CA VAL A 203 -0.48 5.78 -3.53
C VAL A 203 0.75 6.32 -4.26
N LEU A 204 1.96 6.09 -3.72
CA LEU A 204 3.20 6.39 -4.46
C LEU A 204 3.36 5.51 -5.69
N TYR A 205 3.00 4.23 -5.62
CA TYR A 205 2.98 3.38 -6.81
C TYR A 205 2.03 3.97 -7.87
N ASN A 206 0.82 4.35 -7.46
CA ASN A 206 -0.17 4.91 -8.37
C ASN A 206 0.30 6.25 -8.97
N LEU A 207 0.98 7.10 -8.19
CA LEU A 207 1.55 8.36 -8.67
C LEU A 207 2.54 8.15 -9.83
N TYR A 208 3.41 7.14 -9.75
CA TYR A 208 4.49 6.96 -10.75
C TYR A 208 4.16 5.95 -11.85
N PHE A 209 3.30 4.97 -11.55
CA PHE A 209 3.06 3.81 -12.41
C PHE A 209 1.57 3.48 -12.57
N GLY A 210 0.68 4.24 -11.93
CA GLY A 210 -0.75 4.06 -12.09
C GLY A 210 -1.18 4.30 -13.53
N ASP A 211 -1.94 3.35 -14.07
CA ASP A 211 -2.75 3.55 -15.27
C ASP A 211 -4.20 3.45 -14.82
N ASP A 212 -4.90 4.59 -14.78
CA ASP A 212 -6.28 4.69 -14.34
C ASP A 212 -7.27 4.09 -15.35
N SER A 213 -6.79 3.63 -16.52
CA SER A 213 -7.65 2.99 -17.50
C SER A 213 -7.76 1.49 -17.22
N TYR A 214 -8.90 1.06 -16.65
CA TYR A 214 -9.39 -0.28 -16.95
C TYR A 214 -9.54 -0.36 -18.47
N GLN A 215 -8.63 -1.05 -19.15
CA GLN A 215 -8.74 -1.24 -20.59
C GLN A 215 -9.74 -2.36 -20.86
N PRO A 216 -10.92 -2.06 -21.45
CA PRO A 216 -11.89 -3.09 -21.78
C PRO A 216 -11.22 -4.16 -22.67
N GLY A 217 -11.47 -5.44 -22.36
CA GLY A 217 -10.82 -6.54 -23.07
C GLY A 217 -9.49 -6.99 -22.47
N THR A 218 -9.02 -6.40 -21.36
CA THR A 218 -7.86 -6.93 -20.63
C THR A 218 -8.19 -8.31 -20.04
N PRO A 219 -7.39 -9.36 -20.31
CA PRO A 219 -7.57 -10.65 -19.65
C PRO A 219 -7.36 -10.57 -18.13
N LEU A 220 -8.05 -11.41 -17.36
CA LEU A 220 -7.92 -11.44 -15.90
C LEU A 220 -6.47 -11.67 -15.45
N LEU A 221 -5.74 -12.58 -16.09
CA LEU A 221 -4.34 -12.86 -15.77
C LEU A 221 -3.44 -11.63 -15.95
N ASP A 222 -3.69 -10.82 -16.98
CA ASP A 222 -2.93 -9.58 -17.23
C ASP A 222 -3.20 -8.57 -16.09
N ALA A 223 -4.46 -8.43 -15.70
CA ALA A 223 -4.85 -7.59 -14.57
C ALA A 223 -4.28 -8.09 -13.23
N MET A 224 -4.25 -9.41 -13.00
CA MET A 224 -3.59 -10.03 -11.85
C MET A 224 -2.11 -9.65 -11.80
N ILE A 225 -1.39 -9.76 -12.92
CA ILE A 225 0.04 -9.45 -12.99
C ILE A 225 0.30 -7.95 -12.76
N ASN A 226 -0.56 -7.07 -13.27
CA ASN A 226 -0.46 -5.63 -13.00
C ASN A 226 -0.65 -5.32 -11.50
N LYS A 227 -1.59 -5.99 -10.83
CA LYS A 227 -1.70 -5.91 -9.36
C LYS A 227 -0.47 -6.51 -8.67
N GLY A 228 0.08 -7.60 -9.21
CA GLY A 228 1.30 -8.24 -8.73
C GLY A 228 2.55 -7.35 -8.82
N LYS A 229 2.67 -6.53 -9.88
CA LYS A 229 3.73 -5.53 -10.02
C LYS A 229 3.65 -4.47 -8.92
N LYS A 230 2.45 -3.97 -8.63
CA LYS A 230 2.22 -3.05 -7.50
C LYS A 230 2.65 -3.67 -6.17
N LEU A 231 2.21 -4.89 -5.89
CA LEU A 231 2.58 -5.59 -4.66
C LEU A 231 4.09 -5.86 -4.58
N TYR A 232 4.74 -6.17 -5.70
CA TYR A 232 6.19 -6.32 -5.75
C TYR A 232 6.94 -4.99 -5.52
N PHE A 233 6.43 -3.88 -6.05
CA PHE A 233 6.95 -2.55 -5.71
C PHE A 233 6.83 -2.29 -4.20
N MET A 234 5.65 -2.48 -3.62
CA MET A 234 5.41 -2.28 -2.18
C MET A 234 6.31 -3.18 -1.34
N GLU A 235 6.53 -4.42 -1.76
CA GLU A 235 7.45 -5.37 -1.11
C GLU A 235 8.89 -4.87 -1.06
N MET A 236 9.38 -4.25 -2.14
CA MET A 236 10.72 -3.68 -2.20
C MET A 236 10.83 -2.36 -1.43
N MET A 237 9.73 -1.63 -1.28
CA MET A 237 9.68 -0.38 -0.51
C MET A 237 9.56 -0.61 1.00
N LEU A 238 8.90 -1.71 1.40
CA LEU A 238 8.57 -2.04 2.79
C LEU A 238 9.08 -3.45 3.15
N PRO A 239 10.39 -3.72 3.01
CA PRO A 239 10.91 -5.08 3.12
C PRO A 239 10.77 -5.71 4.51
N GLN A 240 10.60 -4.89 5.54
CA GLN A 240 10.38 -5.30 6.92
C GLN A 240 8.95 -5.80 7.18
N LEU A 241 7.98 -5.45 6.33
CA LEU A 241 6.59 -5.83 6.54
C LEU A 241 6.32 -7.25 6.05
N PRO A 242 5.48 -8.02 6.77
CA PRO A 242 5.04 -9.33 6.32
C PRO A 242 4.08 -9.18 5.13
N ASP A 243 4.01 -10.22 4.30
CA ASP A 243 3.15 -10.22 3.10
C ASP A 243 1.68 -10.00 3.43
N SER A 244 1.22 -10.50 4.58
CA SER A 244 -0.15 -10.27 5.06
C SER A 244 -0.47 -8.78 5.25
N MET A 245 0.50 -7.95 5.63
CA MET A 245 0.31 -6.50 5.71
C MET A 245 0.17 -5.87 4.33
N LEU A 246 1.02 -6.24 3.38
CA LEU A 246 0.99 -5.70 2.02
C LEU A 246 -0.32 -6.06 1.29
N MET A 247 -0.86 -7.25 1.56
CA MET A 247 -2.16 -7.69 1.05
C MET A 247 -3.36 -7.18 1.85
N GLY A 248 -3.16 -6.70 3.08
CA GLY A 248 -4.26 -6.42 4.01
C GLY A 248 -4.97 -7.68 4.56
N TYR A 249 -4.32 -8.84 4.47
CA TYR A 249 -4.83 -10.13 4.93
C TYR A 249 -4.61 -10.33 6.44
N THR A 250 -5.38 -11.24 7.04
CA THR A 250 -4.96 -11.81 8.33
C THR A 250 -3.78 -12.77 8.12
N LYS A 251 -3.11 -13.16 9.22
CA LYS A 251 -2.00 -14.12 9.13
C LYS A 251 -2.50 -15.48 8.64
N GLU A 252 -3.71 -15.86 9.04
CA GLU A 252 -4.37 -17.11 8.67
C GLU A 252 -4.76 -17.11 7.19
N GLN A 253 -5.24 -15.98 6.68
CA GLN A 253 -5.55 -15.80 5.26
C GLN A 253 -4.27 -15.90 4.40
N ASP A 254 -3.17 -15.26 4.79
CA ASP A 254 -1.89 -15.37 4.07
C ASP A 254 -1.34 -16.81 4.12
N ALA A 255 -1.41 -17.46 5.28
CA ALA A 255 -0.99 -18.86 5.43
C ALA A 255 -1.83 -19.80 4.54
N TRP A 256 -3.15 -19.60 4.48
CA TRP A 256 -4.04 -20.37 3.63
C TRP A 256 -3.74 -20.18 2.15
N CYS A 257 -3.46 -18.95 1.71
CA CYS A 257 -3.08 -18.68 0.31
C CYS A 257 -1.82 -19.46 -0.08
N ARG A 258 -0.81 -19.47 0.79
CA ARG A 258 0.44 -20.22 0.56
C ARG A 258 0.20 -21.71 0.47
N SER A 259 -0.51 -22.30 1.45
CA SER A 259 -0.78 -23.74 1.45
C SER A 259 -1.73 -24.17 0.32
N SER A 260 -2.51 -23.24 -0.23
CA SER A 260 -3.50 -23.51 -1.27
C SER A 260 -3.08 -23.00 -2.66
N GLU A 261 -1.83 -22.56 -2.84
CA GLU A 261 -1.35 -21.92 -4.09
C GLU A 261 -1.63 -22.79 -5.32
N TYR A 262 -1.36 -24.09 -5.22
CA TYR A 262 -1.65 -25.07 -6.26
C TYR A 262 -3.14 -25.19 -6.56
N ALA A 263 -3.97 -25.33 -5.52
CA ALA A 263 -5.41 -25.49 -5.65
C ALA A 263 -6.08 -24.25 -6.25
N ILE A 264 -5.64 -23.05 -5.83
CA ILE A 264 -6.09 -21.77 -6.41
C ILE A 264 -5.77 -21.72 -7.91
N TRP A 265 -4.52 -22.05 -8.27
CA TRP A 265 -4.10 -22.05 -9.68
C TRP A 265 -4.87 -23.07 -10.51
N GLN A 266 -5.09 -24.28 -9.99
CA GLN A 266 -5.90 -25.30 -10.66
C GLN A 266 -7.35 -24.84 -10.86
N TYR A 267 -7.99 -24.30 -9.83
CA TYR A 267 -9.34 -23.77 -9.91
C TYR A 267 -9.46 -22.71 -11.02
N MET A 268 -8.51 -21.77 -11.08
CA MET A 268 -8.52 -20.72 -12.11
C MET A 268 -8.37 -21.27 -13.53
N ASN A 269 -7.53 -22.31 -13.73
CA ASN A 269 -7.37 -22.94 -15.03
C ASN A 269 -8.59 -23.78 -15.43
N GLN A 270 -9.12 -24.62 -14.52
CA GLN A 270 -10.27 -25.50 -14.81
C GLN A 270 -11.56 -24.72 -15.13
N ARG A 271 -11.64 -23.47 -14.68
CA ARG A 271 -12.77 -22.57 -14.92
C ARG A 271 -12.51 -21.59 -16.07
N ASP A 272 -11.40 -21.74 -16.80
CA ASP A 272 -10.95 -20.84 -17.87
C ASP A 272 -10.93 -19.35 -17.48
N LEU A 273 -10.67 -19.07 -16.19
CA LEU A 273 -10.74 -17.71 -15.64
C LEU A 273 -9.59 -16.84 -16.11
N LEU A 274 -8.41 -17.41 -16.33
CA LEU A 274 -7.19 -16.64 -16.60
C LEU A 274 -7.30 -15.74 -17.84
N TYR A 275 -8.08 -16.17 -18.84
CA TYR A 275 -8.22 -15.46 -20.11
C TYR A 275 -9.57 -14.74 -20.26
N THR A 276 -10.42 -14.78 -19.22
CA THR A 276 -11.69 -14.04 -19.25
C THR A 276 -11.43 -12.54 -19.28
N GLN A 277 -12.26 -11.81 -20.01
CA GLN A 277 -12.28 -10.34 -20.07
C GLN A 277 -13.51 -9.78 -19.33
N ASN A 278 -14.23 -10.64 -18.60
CA ASN A 278 -15.47 -10.28 -17.93
C ASN A 278 -15.20 -9.39 -16.71
N PHE A 279 -15.74 -8.18 -16.73
CA PHE A 279 -15.59 -7.20 -15.65
C PHE A 279 -16.05 -7.71 -14.28
N MET A 280 -17.12 -8.51 -14.22
CA MET A 280 -17.61 -9.08 -12.96
C MET A 280 -16.65 -10.13 -12.40
N GLU A 281 -15.98 -10.91 -13.25
CA GLU A 281 -14.92 -11.82 -12.80
C GLU A 281 -13.68 -11.05 -12.34
N HIS A 282 -13.31 -9.96 -13.03
CA HIS A 282 -12.26 -9.06 -12.54
C HIS A 282 -12.58 -8.52 -11.15
N LYS A 283 -13.78 -7.97 -10.96
CA LYS A 283 -14.23 -7.50 -9.66
C LYS A 283 -14.24 -8.62 -8.62
N ARG A 284 -14.70 -9.82 -8.97
CA ARG A 284 -14.76 -10.97 -8.06
C ARG A 284 -13.39 -11.39 -7.53
N TYR A 285 -12.36 -11.42 -8.37
CA TYR A 285 -11.05 -11.95 -8.00
C TYR A 285 -9.99 -10.90 -7.67
N LEU A 286 -10.18 -9.63 -8.04
CA LEU A 286 -9.20 -8.54 -7.85
C LEU A 286 -9.67 -7.44 -6.89
N SER A 287 -10.90 -7.52 -6.37
CA SER A 287 -11.37 -6.60 -5.34
C SER A 287 -11.27 -7.23 -3.96
N ASP A 288 -11.05 -6.39 -2.95
CA ASP A 288 -11.12 -6.78 -1.56
C ASP A 288 -12.52 -7.28 -1.21
N GLY A 289 -12.57 -8.22 -0.28
CA GLY A 289 -13.81 -8.82 0.19
C GLY A 289 -13.53 -9.71 1.40
N PRO A 290 -14.59 -10.13 2.13
CA PRO A 290 -14.43 -11.06 3.24
C PRO A 290 -13.92 -12.42 2.76
N THR A 291 -14.43 -12.88 1.61
CA THR A 291 -14.02 -14.11 0.95
C THR A 291 -14.04 -13.97 -0.58
N THR A 292 -13.42 -14.91 -1.29
CA THR A 292 -13.56 -15.01 -2.76
C THR A 292 -14.73 -15.94 -3.12
N SER A 293 -15.73 -15.42 -3.84
CA SER A 293 -16.88 -16.22 -4.29
C SER A 293 -16.45 -17.38 -5.22
N GLY A 294 -16.99 -18.57 -4.99
CA GLY A 294 -16.63 -19.80 -5.70
C GLY A 294 -15.44 -20.58 -5.10
N MET A 295 -14.80 -20.03 -4.05
CA MET A 295 -13.74 -20.69 -3.28
C MET A 295 -14.21 -20.99 -1.83
N PRO A 296 -13.47 -21.83 -1.07
CA PRO A 296 -13.78 -22.09 0.34
C PRO A 296 -13.84 -20.80 1.19
N PRO A 297 -14.58 -20.79 2.32
CA PRO A 297 -14.73 -19.62 3.18
C PRO A 297 -13.42 -19.04 3.72
N GLU A 298 -12.35 -19.83 3.79
CA GLU A 298 -11.02 -19.41 4.21
C GLU A 298 -10.30 -18.56 3.15
N SER A 299 -10.73 -18.64 1.88
CA SER A 299 -10.15 -17.88 0.78
C SER A 299 -10.43 -16.39 0.94
N PRO A 300 -9.41 -15.54 1.16
CA PRO A 300 -9.62 -14.10 1.25
C PRO A 300 -10.12 -13.53 -0.07
N GLY A 301 -10.78 -12.37 -0.01
CA GLY A 301 -10.97 -11.56 -1.22
C GLY A 301 -9.64 -11.16 -1.85
N ASN A 302 -9.68 -10.66 -3.09
CA ASN A 302 -8.50 -10.18 -3.82
C ASN A 302 -7.43 -11.26 -4.12
N ILE A 303 -7.85 -12.54 -4.19
CA ILE A 303 -6.94 -13.68 -4.39
C ILE A 303 -6.17 -13.60 -5.73
N GLY A 304 -6.76 -12.97 -6.74
CA GLY A 304 -6.13 -12.78 -8.04
C GLY A 304 -4.89 -11.89 -7.96
N SER A 305 -4.91 -10.83 -7.13
CA SER A 305 -3.73 -9.98 -6.91
C SER A 305 -2.62 -10.75 -6.21
N TRP A 306 -2.97 -11.61 -5.24
CA TRP A 306 -2.01 -12.48 -4.57
C TRP A 306 -1.32 -13.42 -5.57
N VAL A 307 -2.08 -14.14 -6.41
CA VAL A 307 -1.51 -15.03 -7.45
C VAL A 307 -0.65 -14.23 -8.44
N GLY A 308 -1.12 -13.06 -8.88
CA GLY A 308 -0.35 -12.17 -9.74
C GLY A 308 0.99 -11.75 -9.13
N TRP A 309 1.02 -11.48 -7.83
CA TRP A 309 2.25 -11.18 -7.11
C TRP A 309 3.21 -12.36 -7.06
N GLN A 310 2.71 -13.58 -6.86
CA GLN A 310 3.52 -14.80 -6.90
C GLN A 310 4.13 -15.05 -8.29
N ILE A 311 3.39 -14.77 -9.37
CA ILE A 311 3.91 -14.81 -10.75
C ILE A 311 5.06 -13.81 -10.94
N VAL A 312 4.88 -12.57 -10.50
CA VAL A 312 5.91 -11.51 -10.60
C VAL A 312 7.15 -11.86 -9.76
N ARG A 313 6.96 -12.39 -8.55
CA ARG A 313 8.07 -12.89 -7.70
C ARG A 313 8.84 -14.00 -8.40
N LYS A 314 8.16 -14.97 -9.02
CA LYS A 314 8.79 -16.06 -9.77
C LYS A 314 9.59 -15.51 -10.96
N PHE A 315 9.01 -14.59 -11.73
CA PHE A 315 9.68 -13.90 -12.84
C PHE A 315 10.97 -13.20 -12.38
N MET A 316 10.90 -12.41 -11.32
CA MET A 316 12.06 -11.67 -10.80
C MET A 316 13.12 -12.62 -10.24
N LYS A 317 12.72 -13.71 -9.58
CA LYS A 317 13.64 -14.77 -9.13
C LYS A 317 14.38 -15.41 -10.30
N GLU A 318 13.69 -15.76 -11.38
CA GLU A 318 14.29 -16.37 -12.58
C GLU A 318 15.15 -15.39 -13.38
N SER A 319 14.89 -14.09 -13.28
CA SER A 319 15.76 -13.07 -13.87
C SER A 319 17.16 -13.04 -13.24
N ASN A 320 17.32 -13.59 -12.03
CA ASN A 320 18.58 -13.66 -11.29
C ASN A 320 19.31 -12.31 -11.22
N GLY A 321 18.58 -11.22 -10.92
CA GLY A 321 19.11 -9.87 -10.77
C GLY A 321 19.43 -9.14 -12.08
N LYS A 322 19.14 -9.73 -13.24
CA LYS A 322 19.37 -9.09 -14.56
C LYS A 322 18.33 -8.06 -14.94
N ILE A 323 17.19 -8.04 -14.24
CA ILE A 323 16.09 -7.10 -14.46
C ILE A 323 16.00 -6.21 -13.24
N SER A 324 16.08 -4.89 -13.45
CA SER A 324 15.89 -3.91 -12.39
C SER A 324 14.40 -3.77 -12.03
N LEU A 325 14.10 -3.26 -10.83
CA LEU A 325 12.72 -2.96 -10.45
C LEU A 325 12.06 -1.97 -11.41
N ASN A 326 12.79 -0.94 -11.85
CA ASN A 326 12.29 0.00 -12.85
C ASN A 326 11.94 -0.68 -14.19
N ASP A 327 12.78 -1.59 -14.67
CA ASP A 327 12.51 -2.31 -15.92
C ASP A 327 11.28 -3.23 -15.78
N LEU A 328 11.13 -3.93 -14.65
CA LEU A 328 9.93 -4.73 -14.37
C LEU A 328 8.66 -3.89 -14.53
N LEU A 329 8.65 -2.70 -13.96
CA LEU A 329 7.47 -1.84 -13.92
C LEU A 329 7.19 -1.18 -15.28
N THR A 330 8.24 -0.77 -16.01
CA THR A 330 8.11 0.10 -17.21
C THR A 330 8.30 -0.61 -18.56
N LYS A 331 8.99 -1.76 -18.61
CA LYS A 331 9.38 -2.41 -19.89
C LYS A 331 8.77 -3.78 -20.14
N TYR A 332 8.39 -4.50 -19.08
CA TYR A 332 7.88 -5.86 -19.20
C TYR A 332 6.36 -5.89 -19.07
N ASP A 333 5.64 -6.27 -20.13
CA ASP A 333 4.19 -6.48 -20.07
C ASP A 333 3.83 -7.83 -19.42
N ALA A 334 2.53 -8.06 -19.20
CA ALA A 334 2.04 -9.30 -18.61
C ALA A 334 2.45 -10.54 -19.42
N LYS A 335 2.38 -10.47 -20.76
CA LYS A 335 2.73 -11.57 -21.67
C LYS A 335 4.19 -11.99 -21.51
N ALA A 336 5.11 -11.03 -21.48
CA ALA A 336 6.54 -11.28 -21.29
C ALA A 336 6.83 -11.88 -19.90
N ILE A 337 6.12 -11.40 -18.87
CA ILE A 337 6.24 -11.93 -17.51
C ILE A 337 5.78 -13.39 -17.45
N ILE A 338 4.60 -13.72 -17.99
CA ILE A 338 4.04 -15.10 -17.99
C ILE A 338 4.98 -16.06 -18.73
N ALA A 339 5.41 -15.67 -19.93
CA ALA A 339 6.21 -16.52 -20.80
C ALA A 339 7.56 -16.89 -20.16
N LYS A 340 8.18 -15.95 -19.44
CA LYS A 340 9.42 -16.20 -18.71
C LYS A 340 9.18 -16.94 -17.40
N ALA A 341 8.21 -16.51 -16.59
CA ALA A 341 7.93 -17.08 -15.27
C ALA A 341 7.61 -18.58 -15.30
N ARG A 342 6.98 -19.07 -16.38
CA ARG A 342 6.50 -20.46 -16.53
C ARG A 342 5.78 -20.92 -15.26
N TYR A 343 4.87 -20.08 -14.76
CA TYR A 343 4.23 -20.26 -13.47
C TYR A 343 3.38 -21.53 -13.44
N LYS A 344 3.82 -22.49 -12.63
CA LYS A 344 3.18 -23.78 -12.36
C LYS A 344 3.51 -24.14 -10.91
N PRO A 345 2.72 -23.67 -9.93
CA PRO A 345 2.92 -24.07 -8.54
C PRO A 345 2.82 -25.59 -8.45
N LYS A 346 3.52 -26.18 -7.46
CA LYS A 346 3.47 -27.62 -7.21
C LYS A 346 2.49 -27.87 -6.08
N ALA A 347 1.81 -29.03 -6.12
CA ALA A 347 1.19 -29.54 -4.92
C ALA A 347 2.31 -29.86 -3.92
N ASP A 348 2.18 -29.36 -2.71
CA ASP A 348 3.08 -29.70 -1.60
C ASP A 348 2.90 -31.16 -1.17
#